data_AF-A0A1D6ER71-F1
#
_entry.id   AF-A0A1D6ER71-F1
#
_cell.length_a   1.000
_cell.length_b   1.000
_cell.length_c   1.000
_cell.angle_alpha   90.00
_cell.angle_beta   90.00
_cell.angle_gamma   90.00
#
_symmetry.space_group_name_H-M   'P 1'
#
loop_
_entity.id
_entity.type
_entity.pdbx_description
1 polymer ?
#
loop_
_entity_poly.entity_id
_entity_poly.type
_entity_poly.pdbx_seq_one_letter_code
_entity_poly.pdbx_strand_id
1 'polypeptide(L)'
;MNQLSIKNENQLIPLAVGFSFRHGSDGRFLLAAIRYSDSVCDLFSLAQPRAYVALNDPAAADADITALVDAVALGLFCIVATLGVVPVISCARGGPAEMVAGALDARLRDHLLAKPNLFTEAASAAVTSFQRPVLCLFDRNFELSVGVQHDWSYRPLVHDVLGLKKNKLKLPAEKYELDDSDKFWVANNWSSFPKVAEEIEAQLAKYKQDVDEVNQHTGGGKVGVEFDGTDLLGNTKHLMNAVNSLPELTERKNMIDKHTNIATSLLGHIKERSLDGYCSCENDMLVSGTVDRNTLLSLIRGKGTKEDKLRLAVTYLLSFATPPSSELEQYVKRIKALLNTQFAAASGTATKSNIVDWAEKLYGQSIGAVKNLLSDGRQLALTRTVEALMEGKPNPEVLLEFKEYATEVNVDFVRKVVRAIGRCAIKLERAAERCISVLLELIKIKVNYVVQEAIIVIKDIFRRYPNTYESIIATLCESRFVKVWTL
;
A
#
# COMPACT_ATOMS: atom_id res chain seq x y z
N MET A 1 -54.52 25.45 21.93
CA MET A 1 -54.15 25.08 23.32
C MET A 1 -52.99 24.10 23.23
N ASN A 2 -51.76 24.62 23.29
CA ASN A 2 -50.87 24.54 24.47
C ASN A 2 -50.42 23.10 24.75
N GLN A 3 -49.22 22.76 24.28
CA GLN A 3 -47.94 22.80 25.03
C GLN A 3 -47.74 21.57 25.91
N LEU A 4 -46.69 20.81 25.60
CA LEU A 4 -45.72 20.37 26.60
C LEU A 4 -44.34 20.32 25.94
N SER A 5 -43.58 21.37 26.23
CA SER A 5 -42.15 21.52 25.98
C SER A 5 -41.40 20.72 27.03
N ILE A 6 -40.51 19.80 26.61
CA ILE A 6 -39.41 19.33 27.44
C ILE A 6 -38.11 19.67 26.70
N LYS A 7 -37.46 20.72 27.22
CA LYS A 7 -36.08 21.12 26.97
C LYS A 7 -35.15 20.08 27.60
N ASN A 8 -34.32 19.45 26.79
CA ASN A 8 -32.92 19.16 27.12
C ASN A 8 -32.26 18.52 25.90
N GLU A 9 -31.70 19.38 25.04
CA GLU A 9 -30.66 19.03 24.09
C GLU A 9 -29.37 18.80 24.87
N ASN A 10 -29.16 17.56 25.34
CA ASN A 10 -27.84 16.97 25.57
C ASN A 10 -28.04 15.61 26.23
N GLN A 11 -27.34 14.61 25.69
CA GLN A 11 -27.18 13.23 26.17
C GLN A 11 -28.07 12.15 25.51
N LEU A 12 -27.37 11.27 24.80
CA LEU A 12 -27.62 9.84 24.51
C LEU A 12 -28.36 9.42 23.20
N ILE A 13 -27.53 9.03 22.22
CA ILE A 13 -27.53 7.89 21.25
C ILE A 13 -28.80 7.58 20.39
N PRO A 14 -28.65 7.13 19.12
CA PRO A 14 -28.52 5.68 18.88
C PRO A 14 -27.50 5.27 17.79
N LEU A 15 -26.85 4.12 18.03
CA LEU A 15 -26.27 3.27 17.00
C LEU A 15 -27.34 2.97 15.93
N ALA A 16 -27.16 3.42 14.69
CA ALA A 16 -27.66 2.78 13.48
C ALA A 16 -27.07 3.46 12.23
N VAL A 17 -26.57 2.62 11.34
CA VAL A 17 -26.24 2.79 9.91
C VAL A 17 -26.77 4.05 9.22
N GLY A 18 -25.87 4.78 8.55
CA GLY A 18 -26.22 5.69 7.46
C GLY A 18 -25.35 6.95 7.42
N PHE A 19 -24.36 7.00 6.53
CA PHE A 19 -23.69 8.26 6.22
C PHE A 19 -23.56 8.49 4.71
N SER A 20 -24.52 9.27 4.21
CA SER A 20 -24.44 10.02 2.95
C SER A 20 -23.92 11.43 3.29
N PHE A 21 -22.93 11.95 2.56
CA PHE A 21 -22.37 13.29 2.80
C PHE A 21 -22.51 14.17 1.55
N ARG A 22 -23.40 15.16 1.61
CA ARG A 22 -23.47 16.28 0.63
C ARG A 22 -22.51 17.40 1.04
N HIS A 23 -21.98 18.10 0.04
CA HIS A 23 -21.18 19.31 0.21
C HIS A 23 -22.03 20.43 0.84
N GLY A 24 -21.61 20.93 2.00
CA GLY A 24 -22.07 22.18 2.61
C GLY A 24 -20.85 23.01 2.99
N SER A 25 -20.92 24.32 2.73
CA SER A 25 -19.89 25.37 2.80
C SER A 25 -19.22 25.61 4.18
N ASP A 26 -19.42 24.74 5.17
CA ASP A 26 -19.20 25.10 6.59
C ASP A 26 -18.11 24.26 7.28
N GLY A 27 -17.08 23.80 6.55
CA GLY A 27 -15.88 23.23 7.15
C GLY A 27 -16.05 21.92 7.94
N ARG A 28 -17.07 21.09 7.63
CA ARG A 28 -17.24 19.78 8.26
C ARG A 28 -16.59 18.65 7.46
N PHE A 29 -15.87 17.78 8.17
CA PHE A 29 -15.06 16.67 7.64
C PHE A 29 -15.89 15.63 6.87
N LEU A 30 -15.39 15.22 5.71
CA LEU A 30 -15.87 14.08 4.92
C LEU A 30 -15.05 12.84 5.31
N LEU A 31 -15.65 11.91 6.06
CA LEU A 31 -15.11 10.55 6.24
C LEU A 31 -15.81 9.64 5.23
N ALA A 32 -15.16 9.35 4.10
CA ALA A 32 -15.60 8.28 3.21
C ALA A 32 -15.04 6.95 3.74
N ALA A 33 -15.67 6.38 4.76
CA ALA A 33 -15.53 4.97 5.06
C ALA A 33 -16.55 4.22 4.19
N ILE A 34 -16.11 3.67 3.08
CA ILE A 34 -16.92 2.78 2.25
C ILE A 34 -16.93 1.42 2.95
N ARG A 35 -18.08 1.04 3.51
CA ARG A 35 -18.34 -0.33 3.94
C ARG A 35 -19.20 -0.97 2.84
N TYR A 36 -18.60 -1.79 1.99
CA TYR A 36 -19.35 -2.78 1.23
C TYR A 36 -19.04 -4.17 1.79
N SER A 37 -20.09 -4.98 1.81
CA SER A 37 -20.12 -6.40 2.17
C SER A 37 -18.93 -7.19 1.60
N ASP A 38 -18.31 -8.01 2.43
CA ASP A 38 -17.44 -9.16 2.11
C ASP A 38 -16.28 -8.98 1.12
N SER A 39 -15.88 -7.74 0.80
CA SER A 39 -14.64 -7.45 0.07
C SER A 39 -14.00 -6.22 0.69
N VAL A 40 -12.86 -6.41 1.36
CA VAL A 40 -12.18 -5.33 2.10
C VAL A 40 -11.65 -4.31 1.08
N CYS A 41 -12.21 -3.10 1.09
CA CYS A 41 -11.59 -1.97 0.43
C CYS A 41 -10.35 -1.59 1.28
N ASP A 42 -9.17 -2.10 0.92
CA ASP A 42 -7.92 -1.92 1.68
C ASP A 42 -7.33 -0.49 1.64
N LEU A 43 -8.07 0.49 1.10
CA LEU A 43 -7.61 1.87 0.92
C LEU A 43 -8.63 2.88 1.45
N PHE A 44 -8.18 3.79 2.31
CA PHE A 44 -8.98 4.91 2.82
C PHE A 44 -8.27 6.26 2.64
N SER A 45 -9.01 7.35 2.73
CA SER A 45 -8.48 8.72 2.76
C SER A 45 -9.16 9.55 3.84
N LEU A 46 -8.38 10.34 4.57
CA LEU A 46 -8.88 11.30 5.56
C LEU A 46 -9.31 12.63 4.93
N ALA A 47 -9.24 12.76 3.61
CA ALA A 47 -9.62 13.95 2.85
C ALA A 47 -8.95 15.24 3.35
N GLN A 48 -7.68 15.16 3.76
CA GLN A 48 -6.84 16.30 4.17
C GLN A 48 -5.88 16.69 3.04
N PRO A 49 -6.35 17.42 1.99
CA PRO A 49 -5.45 17.86 0.92
C PRO A 49 -4.40 18.81 1.50
N ARG A 50 -3.18 18.75 0.97
CA ARG A 50 -2.06 19.62 1.38
C ARG A 50 -1.57 19.45 2.82
N ALA A 51 -1.98 18.41 3.55
CA ALA A 51 -1.47 18.14 4.90
C ALA A 51 0.06 18.10 4.95
N TYR A 52 0.71 17.48 3.96
CA TYR A 52 2.17 17.45 3.88
C TYR A 52 2.79 18.85 3.77
N VAL A 53 2.17 19.75 2.99
CA VAL A 53 2.67 21.13 2.85
C VAL A 53 2.48 21.88 4.17
N ALA A 54 1.29 21.79 4.78
CA ALA A 54 0.99 22.48 6.03
C ALA A 54 1.89 22.04 7.19
N LEU A 55 2.24 20.74 7.27
CA LEU A 55 3.12 20.22 8.31
C LEU A 55 4.61 20.54 8.10
N ASN A 56 5.01 20.94 6.90
CA ASN A 56 6.42 21.23 6.56
C ASN A 56 6.63 22.70 6.15
N ASP A 57 5.61 23.56 6.27
CA ASP A 57 5.74 24.98 5.99
C ASP A 57 6.49 25.67 7.14
N PRO A 58 7.66 26.27 6.91
CA PRO A 58 8.40 26.98 7.96
C PRO A 58 7.65 28.17 8.56
N ALA A 59 6.61 28.67 7.88
CA ALA A 59 5.76 29.75 8.35
C ALA A 59 4.48 29.25 9.06
N ALA A 60 4.27 27.93 9.18
CA ALA A 60 3.11 27.37 9.87
C ALA A 60 3.11 27.71 11.36
N ALA A 61 1.95 28.14 11.88
CA ALA A 61 1.79 28.36 13.31
C ALA A 61 1.58 27.02 14.05
N ASP A 62 2.10 26.92 15.27
CA ASP A 62 1.97 25.72 16.11
C ASP A 62 0.50 25.30 16.32
N ALA A 63 -0.41 26.29 16.39
CA ALA A 63 -1.84 26.07 16.52
C ALA A 63 -2.44 25.37 15.29
N ASP A 64 -2.02 25.75 14.08
CA ASP A 64 -2.48 25.15 12.82
C ASP A 64 -1.95 23.72 12.66
N ILE A 65 -0.68 23.49 13.04
CA ILE A 65 -0.08 22.16 13.07
C ILE A 65 -0.86 21.26 14.04
N THR A 66 -1.12 21.74 15.25
CA THR A 66 -1.87 21.01 16.28
C THR A 66 -3.28 20.67 15.80
N ALA A 67 -3.99 21.64 15.21
CA ALA A 67 -5.34 21.43 14.67
C ALA A 67 -5.36 20.37 13.56
N LEU A 68 -4.35 20.37 12.68
CA LEU A 68 -4.20 19.36 11.63
C LEU A 68 -3.91 17.97 12.20
N VAL A 69 -3.00 17.88 13.17
CA VAL A 69 -2.68 16.62 13.88
C VAL A 69 -3.93 16.06 14.56
N ASP A 70 -4.70 16.91 15.24
CA ASP A 70 -5.95 16.52 15.90
C ASP A 70 -7.00 16.02 14.90
N ALA A 71 -7.14 16.68 13.75
CA ALA A 71 -8.04 16.26 12.69
C ALA A 71 -7.65 14.89 12.12
N VAL A 72 -6.35 14.65 11.90
CA VAL A 72 -5.84 13.35 11.44
C VAL A 72 -6.08 12.26 12.50
N ALA A 73 -5.75 12.54 13.76
CA ALA A 73 -5.95 11.60 14.87
C ALA A 73 -7.43 11.26 15.06
N LEU A 74 -8.34 12.23 14.93
CA LEU A 74 -9.78 12.00 14.96
C LEU A 74 -10.25 11.10 13.81
N GLY A 75 -9.75 11.33 12.60
CA GLY A 75 -10.07 10.49 11.43
C GLY A 75 -9.62 9.04 11.63
N LEU A 76 -8.39 8.83 12.12
CA LEU A 76 -7.88 7.50 12.45
C LEU A 76 -8.67 6.83 13.58
N PHE A 77 -9.03 7.59 14.62
CA PHE A 77 -9.88 7.11 15.71
C PHE A 77 -11.22 6.60 15.19
N CYS A 78 -11.88 7.33 14.28
CA CYS A 78 -13.14 6.89 13.68
C CYS A 78 -12.99 5.57 12.91
N ILE A 79 -11.88 5.37 12.19
CA ILE A 79 -11.59 4.12 11.47
C ILE A 79 -11.44 2.98 12.46
N VAL A 80 -10.61 3.16 13.48
CA VAL A 80 -10.33 2.15 14.51
C VAL A 80 -11.60 1.78 15.30
N ALA A 81 -12.44 2.78 15.62
CA ALA A 81 -13.74 2.58 16.24
C ALA A 81 -14.72 1.81 15.31
N THR A 82 -14.73 2.13 14.01
CA THR A 82 -15.57 1.43 13.01
C THR A 82 -15.15 -0.04 12.84
N LEU A 83 -13.86 -0.32 12.93
CA LEU A 83 -13.32 -1.67 12.91
C LEU A 83 -13.55 -2.41 14.23
N GLY A 84 -13.90 -1.72 15.31
CA GLY A 84 -14.08 -2.31 16.62
C GLY A 84 -12.80 -2.97 17.14
N VAL A 85 -11.63 -2.37 16.89
CA VAL A 85 -10.34 -2.89 17.33
C VAL A 85 -9.56 -1.86 18.13
N VAL A 86 -8.60 -2.31 18.95
CA VAL A 86 -7.64 -1.43 19.65
C VAL A 86 -6.23 -1.83 19.21
N PRO A 87 -5.61 -1.09 18.28
CA PRO A 87 -4.34 -1.49 17.70
C PRO A 87 -3.16 -1.18 18.63
N VAL A 88 -2.03 -1.82 18.37
CA VAL A 88 -0.71 -1.35 18.80
C VAL A 88 -0.25 -0.29 17.81
N ILE A 89 -0.05 0.94 18.26
CA ILE A 89 0.42 2.05 17.40
C ILE A 89 1.94 1.99 17.30
N SER A 90 2.47 2.04 16.09
CA SER A 90 3.90 2.08 15.79
C SER A 90 4.22 3.22 14.83
N CYS A 91 5.24 4.01 15.12
CA CYS A 91 5.68 5.12 14.28
C CYS A 91 7.17 5.42 14.47
N ALA A 92 7.78 6.12 13.52
CA ALA A 92 9.08 6.75 13.73
C ALA A 92 8.95 7.91 14.73
N ARG A 93 10.05 8.26 15.42
CA ARG A 93 10.11 9.38 16.37
C ARG A 93 10.58 10.66 15.70
N GLY A 94 10.20 11.80 16.26
CA GLY A 94 10.68 13.14 15.88
C GLY A 94 9.91 13.80 14.74
N GLY A 95 8.76 13.27 14.33
CA GLY A 95 8.00 13.78 13.18
C GLY A 95 6.48 13.84 13.41
N PRO A 96 5.72 14.34 12.42
CA PRO A 96 4.26 14.43 12.49
C PRO A 96 3.57 13.10 12.80
N ALA A 97 4.11 11.97 12.34
CA ALA A 97 3.60 10.64 12.67
C ALA A 97 3.56 10.37 14.17
N GLU A 98 4.58 10.83 14.94
CA GLU A 98 4.60 10.69 16.40
C GLU A 98 3.58 11.60 17.08
N MET A 99 3.39 12.83 16.58
CA MET A 99 2.38 13.75 17.09
C MET A 99 0.97 13.17 16.92
N VAL A 100 0.68 12.61 15.74
CA VAL A 100 -0.58 11.91 15.44
C VAL A 100 -0.72 10.65 16.31
N ALA A 101 0.35 9.87 16.50
CA ALA A 101 0.34 8.68 17.35
C ALA A 101 -0.03 9.04 18.80
N GLY A 102 0.58 10.09 19.36
CA GLY A 102 0.30 10.57 20.72
C GLY A 102 -1.13 11.05 20.88
N ALA A 103 -1.64 11.87 19.94
CA ALA A 103 -3.02 12.35 19.95
C ALA A 103 -4.03 11.21 19.81
N LEU A 104 -3.74 10.20 18.98
CA LEU A 104 -4.59 9.01 18.82
C LEU A 104 -4.57 8.12 20.07
N ASP A 105 -3.39 7.88 20.66
CA ASP A 105 -3.24 7.09 21.89
C ASP A 105 -4.04 7.71 23.05
N ALA A 106 -3.96 9.04 23.22
CA ALA A 106 -4.75 9.77 24.21
C ALA A 106 -6.26 9.54 24.01
N ARG A 107 -6.76 9.73 22.77
CA ARG A 107 -8.18 9.52 22.43
C ARG A 107 -8.64 8.08 22.68
N LEU A 108 -7.80 7.09 22.35
CA LEU A 108 -8.11 5.68 22.60
C LEU A 108 -8.17 5.39 24.11
N ARG A 109 -7.22 5.88 24.90
CA ARG A 109 -7.21 5.71 26.37
C ARG A 109 -8.46 6.31 27.00
N ASP A 110 -8.83 7.52 26.62
CA ASP A 110 -10.00 8.21 27.17
C ASP A 110 -11.28 7.40 26.93
N HIS A 111 -11.47 6.85 25.72
CA HIS A 111 -12.64 6.04 25.39
C HIS A 111 -12.62 4.64 26.00
N LEU A 112 -11.45 4.07 26.25
CA LEU A 112 -11.33 2.79 26.97
C LEU A 112 -11.68 2.92 28.45
N LEU A 113 -11.44 4.10 29.04
CA LEU A 113 -11.79 4.42 30.42
C LEU A 113 -13.25 4.90 30.57
N ALA A 114 -13.84 5.43 29.49
CA ALA A 114 -15.22 5.91 29.47
C ALA A 114 -16.25 4.76 29.57
N LYS A 115 -17.43 5.07 30.12
CA LYS A 115 -18.60 4.17 30.16
C LYS A 115 -19.79 4.85 29.48
N PRO A 116 -20.42 4.25 28.43
CA PRO A 116 -20.07 2.96 27.82
C PRO A 116 -18.77 3.03 26.99
N ASN A 117 -18.01 1.92 26.96
CA ASN A 117 -16.78 1.81 26.17
C ASN A 117 -17.13 1.44 24.72
N LEU A 118 -16.62 2.21 23.77
CA LEU A 118 -16.83 1.98 22.32
C LEU A 118 -16.16 0.68 21.81
N PHE A 119 -15.23 0.11 22.57
CA PHE A 119 -14.41 -1.05 22.20
C PHE A 119 -14.75 -2.31 23.02
N THR A 120 -15.97 -2.41 23.56
CA THR A 120 -16.35 -3.53 24.45
C THR A 120 -16.32 -4.87 23.70
N GLU A 121 -16.76 -4.93 22.44
CA GLU A 121 -16.67 -6.13 21.59
C GLU A 121 -15.21 -6.45 21.18
N ALA A 122 -14.38 -5.42 21.00
CA ALA A 122 -12.95 -5.56 20.71
C ALA A 122 -12.21 -6.30 21.82
N ALA A 123 -12.55 -6.01 23.07
CA ALA A 123 -11.96 -6.66 24.24
C ALA A 123 -12.33 -8.15 24.28
N SER A 124 -13.57 -8.50 23.93
CA SER A 124 -14.01 -9.89 23.82
C SER A 124 -13.30 -10.63 22.68
N ALA A 125 -13.17 -10.02 21.51
CA ALA A 125 -12.47 -10.61 20.36
C ALA A 125 -10.95 -10.80 20.60
N ALA A 126 -10.29 -9.81 21.20
CA ALA A 126 -8.86 -9.86 21.50
C ALA A 126 -8.48 -10.95 22.53
N VAL A 127 -9.39 -11.28 23.46
CA VAL A 127 -9.22 -12.40 24.40
C VAL A 127 -9.28 -13.74 23.67
N THR A 128 -10.04 -13.85 22.58
CA THR A 128 -10.18 -15.09 21.80
C THR A 128 -9.10 -15.29 20.74
N SER A 129 -8.54 -14.21 20.16
CA SER A 129 -7.60 -14.31 19.03
C SER A 129 -6.12 -14.23 19.41
N PHE A 130 -5.77 -13.82 20.65
CA PHE A 130 -4.39 -13.55 21.11
C PHE A 130 -3.56 -12.62 20.21
N GLN A 131 -4.17 -11.95 19.22
CA GLN A 131 -3.51 -11.08 18.26
C GLN A 131 -4.18 -9.70 18.27
N ARG A 132 -3.39 -8.67 18.62
CA ARG A 132 -3.79 -7.27 18.46
C ARG A 132 -3.31 -6.76 17.10
N PRO A 133 -4.15 -6.06 16.32
CA PRO A 133 -3.71 -5.46 15.08
C PRO A 133 -2.65 -4.38 15.33
N VAL A 134 -1.77 -4.15 14.36
CA VAL A 134 -0.75 -3.09 14.43
C VAL A 134 -1.18 -1.95 13.51
N LEU A 135 -1.14 -0.72 14.01
CA LEU A 135 -1.32 0.50 13.21
C LEU A 135 0.04 1.18 13.03
N CYS A 136 0.59 1.07 11.83
CA CYS A 136 1.85 1.73 11.48
C CYS A 136 1.60 3.12 10.88
N LEU A 137 2.17 4.16 11.50
CA LEU A 137 2.12 5.53 11.01
C LEU A 137 3.48 5.91 10.42
N PHE A 138 3.46 6.33 9.16
CA PHE A 138 4.66 6.74 8.42
C PHE A 138 4.51 8.20 7.98
N ASP A 139 5.57 8.98 8.15
CA ASP A 139 5.70 10.27 7.49
C ASP A 139 6.00 10.08 6.01
N ARG A 140 5.50 10.97 5.15
CA ARG A 140 5.74 10.90 3.71
C ARG A 140 7.24 10.96 3.34
N ASN A 141 8.04 11.58 4.21
CA ASN A 141 9.51 11.64 4.12
C ASN A 141 10.18 10.27 4.16
N PHE A 142 9.48 9.25 4.68
CA PHE A 142 10.00 7.88 4.75
C PHE A 142 10.33 7.31 3.37
N GLU A 143 9.54 7.64 2.34
CA GLU A 143 9.79 7.19 0.98
C GLU A 143 9.15 8.15 -0.05
N LEU A 144 9.81 9.29 -0.28
CA LEU A 144 9.29 10.34 -1.18
C LEU A 144 9.21 9.91 -2.64
N SER A 145 10.09 9.02 -3.10
CA SER A 145 10.18 8.59 -4.50
C SER A 145 8.86 8.00 -5.00
N VAL A 146 8.13 7.28 -4.15
CA VAL A 146 6.84 6.66 -4.48
C VAL A 146 5.77 7.69 -4.83
N GLY A 147 5.86 8.90 -4.25
CA GLY A 147 4.91 9.98 -4.54
C GLY A 147 5.18 10.71 -5.85
N VAL A 148 6.33 10.47 -6.49
CA VAL A 148 6.78 11.21 -7.69
C VAL A 148 7.15 10.31 -8.88
N GLN A 149 7.49 9.04 -8.67
CA GLN A 149 7.84 8.14 -9.77
C GLN A 149 6.61 7.79 -10.65
N HIS A 150 6.84 7.43 -11.90
CA HIS A 150 5.86 6.85 -12.77
C HIS A 150 5.70 5.37 -12.44
N ASP A 151 4.46 4.95 -12.24
CA ASP A 151 4.11 3.55 -11.96
C ASP A 151 3.56 2.89 -13.24
N TRP A 152 3.75 1.58 -13.37
CA TRP A 152 3.35 0.81 -14.55
C TRP A 152 2.13 -0.09 -14.33
N SER A 153 1.51 0.03 -13.15
CA SER A 153 0.33 -0.74 -12.76
C SER A 153 -0.94 -0.02 -13.21
N TYR A 154 -2.00 -0.77 -13.47
CA TYR A 154 -3.19 -0.24 -14.13
C TYR A 154 -3.87 0.91 -13.38
N ARG A 155 -4.15 0.74 -12.08
CA ARG A 155 -4.80 1.77 -11.26
C ARG A 155 -3.96 3.04 -11.09
N PRO A 156 -2.68 2.96 -10.72
CA PRO A 156 -1.79 4.11 -10.72
C PRO A 156 -1.75 4.85 -12.06
N LEU A 157 -1.63 4.15 -13.18
CA LEU A 157 -1.65 4.77 -14.52
C LEU A 157 -2.97 5.48 -14.81
N VAL A 158 -4.12 4.84 -14.54
CA VAL A 158 -5.43 5.47 -14.72
C VAL A 158 -5.57 6.70 -13.83
N HIS A 159 -5.07 6.65 -12.60
CA HIS A 159 -5.11 7.78 -11.68
C HIS A 159 -4.22 8.94 -12.13
N ASP A 160 -2.95 8.67 -12.42
CA ASP A 160 -1.92 9.65 -12.74
C ASP A 160 -2.12 10.26 -14.14
N VAL A 161 -2.36 9.41 -15.14
CA VAL A 161 -2.41 9.83 -16.56
C VAL A 161 -3.80 10.35 -16.96
N LEU A 162 -4.88 9.70 -16.47
CA LEU A 162 -6.24 10.03 -16.89
C LEU A 162 -7.05 10.79 -15.82
N GLY A 163 -6.49 10.99 -14.63
CA GLY A 163 -7.09 11.83 -13.59
C GLY A 163 -8.28 11.19 -12.87
N LEU A 164 -8.16 9.93 -12.46
CA LEU A 164 -9.18 9.25 -11.64
C LEU A 164 -9.44 10.02 -10.34
N LYS A 165 -10.69 10.45 -10.12
CA LYS A 165 -11.09 11.14 -8.89
C LYS A 165 -12.37 10.55 -8.34
N LYS A 166 -12.35 10.14 -7.07
CA LYS A 166 -13.50 9.50 -6.39
C LYS A 166 -14.06 8.33 -7.21
N ASN A 167 -13.19 7.46 -7.69
CA ASN A 167 -13.53 6.32 -8.55
C ASN A 167 -14.23 6.70 -9.88
N LYS A 168 -14.18 7.96 -10.29
CA LYS A 168 -14.79 8.45 -11.53
C LYS A 168 -13.73 8.95 -12.48
N LEU A 169 -13.89 8.52 -13.73
CA LEU A 169 -13.03 8.86 -14.85
C LEU A 169 -13.87 9.57 -15.91
N LYS A 170 -13.33 10.67 -16.44
CA LYS A 170 -13.97 11.44 -17.53
C LYS A 170 -13.04 11.45 -18.73
N LEU A 171 -13.34 10.61 -19.72
CA LEU A 171 -12.69 10.67 -21.03
C LEU A 171 -13.46 11.61 -21.96
N PRO A 172 -12.85 12.10 -23.07
CA PRO A 172 -13.50 13.06 -23.97
C PRO A 172 -14.87 12.61 -24.50
N ALA A 173 -15.11 11.30 -24.64
CA ALA A 173 -16.35 10.74 -25.18
C ALA A 173 -17.29 10.16 -24.11
N GLU A 174 -16.75 9.65 -23.00
CA GLU A 174 -17.51 8.83 -22.05
C GLU A 174 -17.07 9.06 -20.60
N LYS A 175 -17.97 8.74 -19.67
CA LYS A 175 -17.70 8.75 -18.23
C LYS A 175 -17.74 7.32 -17.71
N TYR A 176 -16.77 6.96 -16.89
CA TYR A 176 -16.69 5.64 -16.27
C TYR A 176 -16.64 5.75 -14.76
N GLU A 177 -17.25 4.79 -14.09
CA GLU A 177 -17.15 4.57 -12.65
C GLU A 177 -16.39 3.25 -12.43
N LEU A 178 -15.34 3.29 -11.62
CA LEU A 178 -14.42 2.18 -11.37
C LEU A 178 -14.46 1.85 -9.88
N ASP A 179 -15.41 0.99 -9.50
CA ASP A 179 -15.69 0.60 -8.12
C ASP A 179 -15.68 -0.93 -7.96
N ASP A 180 -16.07 -1.40 -6.78
CA ASP A 180 -16.02 -2.82 -6.43
C ASP A 180 -17.08 -3.67 -7.15
N SER A 181 -18.04 -3.05 -7.86
CA SER A 181 -18.98 -3.77 -8.72
C SER A 181 -18.33 -4.23 -10.03
N ASP A 182 -17.25 -3.57 -10.44
CA ASP A 182 -16.50 -3.90 -11.64
C ASP A 182 -15.49 -5.02 -11.35
N LYS A 183 -15.89 -6.25 -11.63
CA LYS A 183 -15.07 -7.45 -11.39
C LYS A 183 -13.73 -7.42 -12.15
N PHE A 184 -13.71 -6.85 -13.36
CA PHE A 184 -12.48 -6.75 -14.14
C PHE A 184 -11.51 -5.78 -13.47
N TRP A 185 -12.02 -4.62 -13.05
CA TRP A 185 -11.24 -3.64 -12.30
C TRP A 185 -10.68 -4.25 -11.01
N VAL A 186 -11.53 -4.86 -10.17
CA VAL A 186 -11.08 -5.48 -8.90
C VAL A 186 -9.96 -6.49 -9.15
N ALA A 187 -10.09 -7.36 -10.16
CA ALA A 187 -9.09 -8.38 -10.46
C ALA A 187 -7.77 -7.82 -11.03
N ASN A 188 -7.81 -6.67 -11.73
CA ASN A 188 -6.68 -6.18 -12.52
C ASN A 188 -6.12 -4.82 -12.10
N ASN A 189 -6.70 -4.16 -11.09
CA ASN A 189 -6.31 -2.79 -10.73
C ASN A 189 -4.83 -2.66 -10.30
N TRP A 190 -4.24 -3.72 -9.74
CA TRP A 190 -2.81 -3.78 -9.39
C TRP A 190 -1.95 -4.57 -10.39
N SER A 191 -2.55 -5.11 -11.45
CA SER A 191 -1.79 -5.79 -12.51
C SER A 191 -0.97 -4.78 -13.32
N SER A 192 0.18 -5.22 -13.82
CA SER A 192 0.98 -4.42 -14.77
C SER A 192 0.16 -4.14 -16.03
N PHE A 193 0.36 -2.96 -16.63
CA PHE A 193 -0.39 -2.57 -17.82
C PHE A 193 -0.32 -3.58 -18.98
N PRO A 194 0.83 -4.23 -19.27
CA PRO A 194 0.90 -5.32 -20.25
C PRO A 194 -0.03 -6.49 -19.92
N LYS A 195 -0.11 -6.90 -18.65
CA LYS A 195 -0.99 -7.99 -18.20
C LYS A 195 -2.46 -7.63 -18.34
N VAL A 196 -2.82 -6.35 -18.15
CA VAL A 196 -4.19 -5.90 -18.38
C VAL A 196 -4.57 -5.96 -19.85
N ALA A 197 -3.64 -5.65 -20.76
CA ALA A 197 -3.88 -5.84 -22.19
C ALA A 197 -4.12 -7.31 -22.56
N GLU A 198 -3.28 -8.22 -22.04
CA GLU A 198 -3.42 -9.68 -22.18
C GLU A 198 -4.80 -10.16 -21.67
N GLU A 199 -5.24 -9.66 -20.51
CA GLU A 199 -6.53 -10.04 -19.93
C GLU A 199 -7.73 -9.49 -20.73
N ILE A 200 -7.67 -8.26 -21.25
CA ILE A 200 -8.72 -7.72 -22.15
C ILE A 200 -8.85 -8.62 -23.39
N GLU A 201 -7.74 -9.04 -23.97
CA GLU A 201 -7.73 -9.92 -25.14
C GLU A 201 -8.32 -11.30 -24.82
N ALA A 202 -7.95 -11.89 -23.68
CA ALA A 202 -8.53 -13.14 -23.20
C ALA A 202 -10.06 -13.03 -23.01
N GLN A 203 -10.54 -11.93 -22.44
CA GLN A 203 -11.98 -11.68 -22.26
C GLN A 203 -12.69 -11.50 -23.61
N LEU A 204 -12.08 -10.80 -24.57
CA LEU A 204 -12.61 -10.62 -25.92
C LEU A 204 -12.67 -11.94 -26.69
N ALA A 205 -11.63 -12.77 -26.61
CA ALA A 205 -11.58 -14.09 -27.25
C ALA A 205 -12.69 -15.00 -26.71
N LYS A 206 -12.84 -15.06 -25.38
CA LYS A 206 -13.91 -15.84 -24.75
C LYS A 206 -15.31 -15.30 -25.08
N TYR A 207 -15.49 -13.97 -25.11
CA TYR A 207 -16.76 -13.37 -25.57
C TYR A 207 -17.11 -13.78 -27.01
N LYS A 208 -16.14 -13.76 -27.94
CA LYS A 208 -16.38 -14.19 -29.33
C LYS A 208 -16.80 -15.66 -29.40
N GLN A 209 -16.11 -16.53 -28.65
CA GLN A 209 -16.48 -17.94 -28.55
C GLN A 209 -17.91 -18.12 -28.02
N ASP A 210 -18.25 -17.46 -26.90
CA ASP A 210 -19.57 -17.58 -26.27
C ASP A 210 -20.68 -17.07 -27.22
N VAL A 211 -20.42 -16.01 -28.01
CA VAL A 211 -21.34 -15.50 -29.04
C VAL A 211 -21.52 -16.49 -30.19
N ASP A 212 -20.44 -17.10 -30.67
CA ASP A 212 -20.50 -18.10 -31.74
C ASP A 212 -21.28 -19.34 -31.30
N GLU A 213 -21.11 -19.78 -30.05
CA GLU A 213 -21.89 -20.86 -29.45
C GLU A 213 -23.39 -20.50 -29.41
N VAL A 214 -23.75 -19.30 -28.95
CA VAL A 214 -25.16 -18.84 -28.98
C VAL A 214 -25.69 -18.81 -30.41
N ASN A 215 -24.94 -18.27 -31.37
CA ASN A 215 -25.38 -18.20 -32.77
C ASN A 215 -25.61 -19.59 -33.39
N GLN A 216 -24.80 -20.59 -33.03
CA GLN A 216 -25.02 -21.98 -33.46
C GLN A 216 -26.29 -22.58 -32.86
N HIS A 217 -26.60 -22.28 -31.60
CA HIS A 217 -27.77 -22.84 -30.89
C HIS A 217 -29.09 -22.08 -31.14
N THR A 218 -29.04 -20.84 -31.64
CA THR A 218 -30.23 -20.00 -31.91
C THR A 218 -30.72 -20.10 -33.35
N GLY A 219 -30.16 -21.04 -34.15
CA GLY A 219 -30.59 -21.29 -35.51
C GLY A 219 -30.00 -20.30 -36.52
N GLY A 220 -28.67 -20.27 -36.63
CA GLY A 220 -27.98 -19.72 -37.80
C GLY A 220 -28.33 -20.53 -39.06
N GLY A 221 -29.48 -20.21 -39.67
CA GLY A 221 -29.98 -20.86 -40.87
C GLY A 221 -28.98 -20.76 -42.03
N LYS A 222 -28.35 -21.88 -42.36
CA LYS A 222 -28.14 -22.21 -43.77
C LYS A 222 -29.51 -22.55 -44.34
N VAL A 223 -30.01 -21.68 -45.22
CA VAL A 223 -31.21 -21.92 -46.04
C VAL A 223 -30.99 -23.24 -46.81
N GLY A 224 -31.74 -24.29 -46.48
CA GLY A 224 -31.76 -25.51 -47.29
C GLY A 224 -31.92 -26.87 -46.57
N VAL A 225 -32.61 -26.97 -45.43
CA VAL A 225 -33.00 -28.29 -44.90
C VAL A 225 -34.49 -28.25 -44.54
N GLU A 226 -35.26 -29.17 -45.13
CA GLU A 226 -36.69 -29.36 -44.88
C GLU A 226 -36.95 -29.65 -43.39
N PHE A 227 -37.91 -28.94 -42.82
CA PHE A 227 -38.25 -28.94 -41.40
C PHE A 227 -39.27 -30.05 -41.11
N ASP A 228 -38.85 -31.13 -40.45
CA ASP A 228 -39.74 -32.15 -39.90
C ASP A 228 -40.23 -31.74 -38.50
N GLY A 229 -41.54 -31.84 -38.26
CA GLY A 229 -42.27 -31.24 -37.14
C GLY A 229 -41.96 -31.81 -35.75
N THR A 230 -40.91 -32.61 -35.60
CA THR A 230 -40.55 -33.35 -34.38
C THR A 230 -39.44 -32.66 -33.56
N ASP A 231 -38.74 -31.66 -34.12
CA ASP A 231 -37.59 -30.96 -33.49
C ASP A 231 -37.93 -29.74 -32.59
N LEU A 232 -39.22 -29.41 -32.44
CA LEU A 232 -39.67 -28.20 -31.73
C LEU A 232 -39.37 -28.21 -30.21
N LEU A 233 -39.29 -29.39 -29.59
CA LEU A 233 -39.09 -29.52 -28.14
C LEU A 233 -37.62 -29.34 -27.70
N GLY A 234 -36.64 -29.68 -28.55
CA GLY A 234 -35.22 -29.43 -28.29
C GLY A 234 -34.86 -27.94 -28.42
N ASN A 235 -35.31 -27.32 -29.50
CA ASN A 235 -35.01 -25.91 -29.81
C ASN A 235 -35.59 -24.93 -28.78
N THR A 236 -36.71 -25.24 -28.13
CA THR A 236 -37.30 -24.37 -27.11
C THR A 236 -36.41 -24.25 -25.87
N LYS A 237 -35.73 -25.33 -25.45
CA LYS A 237 -34.79 -25.30 -24.31
C LYS A 237 -33.48 -24.57 -24.67
N HIS A 238 -33.00 -24.74 -25.90
CA HIS A 238 -31.82 -24.04 -26.39
C HIS A 238 -32.07 -22.53 -26.59
N LEU A 239 -33.24 -22.16 -27.11
CA LEU A 239 -33.70 -20.76 -27.17
C LEU A 239 -33.84 -20.14 -25.78
N MET A 240 -34.42 -20.87 -24.81
CA MET A 240 -34.55 -20.39 -23.43
C MET A 240 -33.17 -20.14 -22.79
N ASN A 241 -32.20 -21.04 -23.00
CA ASN A 241 -30.84 -20.87 -22.50
C ASN A 241 -30.10 -19.71 -23.17
N ALA A 242 -30.26 -19.54 -24.49
CA ALA A 242 -29.70 -18.41 -25.23
C ALA A 242 -30.31 -17.07 -24.78
N VAL A 243 -31.63 -17.01 -24.58
CA VAL A 243 -32.30 -15.81 -24.07
C VAL A 243 -31.82 -15.45 -22.67
N ASN A 244 -31.52 -16.43 -21.83
CA ASN A 244 -30.99 -16.22 -20.48
C ASN A 244 -29.51 -15.75 -20.47
N SER A 245 -28.71 -16.09 -21.49
CA SER A 245 -27.29 -15.70 -21.56
C SER A 245 -27.04 -14.35 -22.24
N LEU A 246 -28.00 -13.83 -23.02
CA LEU A 246 -27.88 -12.53 -23.69
C LEU A 246 -27.59 -11.34 -22.73
N PRO A 247 -28.23 -11.23 -21.55
CA PRO A 247 -27.90 -10.18 -20.59
C PRO A 247 -26.45 -10.26 -20.10
N GLU A 248 -25.97 -11.46 -19.80
CA GLU A 248 -24.60 -11.71 -19.33
C GLU A 248 -23.58 -11.37 -20.42
N LEU A 249 -23.83 -11.77 -21.68
CA LEU A 249 -22.98 -11.42 -22.82
C LEU A 249 -22.94 -9.91 -23.06
N THR A 250 -24.07 -9.23 -22.89
CA THR A 250 -24.16 -7.78 -23.04
C THR A 250 -23.37 -7.07 -21.94
N GLU A 251 -23.51 -7.48 -20.69
CA GLU A 251 -22.75 -6.93 -19.55
C GLU A 251 -21.24 -7.16 -19.74
N ARG A 252 -20.85 -8.36 -20.16
CA ARG A 252 -19.47 -8.69 -20.46
C ARG A 252 -18.90 -7.84 -21.59
N LYS A 253 -19.66 -7.65 -22.68
CA LYS A 253 -19.28 -6.75 -23.77
C LYS A 253 -19.07 -5.32 -23.29
N ASN A 254 -19.99 -4.81 -22.46
CA ASN A 254 -19.87 -3.46 -21.90
C ASN A 254 -18.61 -3.30 -21.04
N MET A 255 -18.27 -4.31 -20.23
CA MET A 255 -17.02 -4.35 -19.46
C MET A 255 -15.80 -4.33 -20.38
N ILE A 256 -15.77 -5.18 -21.42
CA ILE A 256 -14.67 -5.24 -22.39
C ILE A 256 -14.50 -3.89 -23.09
N ASP A 257 -15.58 -3.31 -23.60
CA ASP A 257 -15.56 -2.03 -24.32
C ASP A 257 -15.06 -0.91 -23.39
N LYS A 258 -15.53 -0.87 -22.14
CA LYS A 258 -15.08 0.08 -21.11
C LYS A 258 -13.56 0.01 -20.89
N HIS A 259 -13.01 -1.16 -20.59
CA HIS A 259 -11.58 -1.29 -20.29
C HIS A 259 -10.70 -1.16 -21.53
N THR A 260 -11.22 -1.56 -22.70
CA THR A 260 -10.56 -1.31 -23.99
C THR A 260 -10.42 0.19 -24.28
N ASN A 261 -11.48 0.97 -24.04
CA ASN A 261 -11.45 2.42 -24.21
C ASN A 261 -10.45 3.09 -23.25
N ILE A 262 -10.44 2.68 -21.99
CA ILE A 262 -9.48 3.18 -20.99
C ILE A 262 -8.04 2.83 -21.39
N ALA A 263 -7.77 1.56 -21.73
CA ALA A 263 -6.45 1.10 -22.13
C ALA A 263 -5.95 1.79 -23.40
N THR A 264 -6.83 2.00 -24.38
CA THR A 264 -6.51 2.74 -25.62
C THR A 264 -6.14 4.20 -25.31
N SER A 265 -6.89 4.85 -24.41
CA SER A 265 -6.58 6.22 -23.98
C SER A 265 -5.22 6.30 -23.26
N LEU A 266 -4.93 5.35 -22.35
CA LEU A 266 -3.64 5.24 -21.69
C LEU A 266 -2.51 5.06 -22.70
N LEU A 267 -2.66 4.13 -23.64
CA LEU A 267 -1.65 3.85 -24.65
C LEU A 267 -1.31 5.08 -25.50
N GLY A 268 -2.31 5.89 -25.83
CA GLY A 268 -2.11 7.17 -26.51
C GLY A 268 -1.16 8.08 -25.74
N HIS A 269 -1.46 8.32 -24.46
CA HIS A 269 -0.61 9.16 -23.60
C HIS A 269 0.77 8.57 -23.34
N ILE A 270 0.88 7.25 -23.16
CA ILE A 270 2.17 6.56 -22.99
C ILE A 270 3.07 6.83 -24.18
N LYS A 271 2.57 6.65 -25.41
CA LYS A 271 3.35 6.86 -26.65
C LYS A 271 3.68 8.33 -26.92
N GLU A 272 2.74 9.22 -26.61
CA GLU A 272 2.91 10.66 -26.80
C GLU A 272 3.99 11.22 -25.87
N ARG A 273 4.00 10.77 -24.61
CA ARG A 273 4.91 11.25 -23.56
C ARG A 273 6.16 10.39 -23.37
N SER A 274 6.23 9.21 -24.01
CA SER A 274 7.29 8.20 -23.80
C SER A 274 7.41 7.75 -22.34
N LEU A 275 6.28 7.52 -21.67
CA LEU A 275 6.23 7.19 -20.24
C LEU A 275 6.93 5.88 -19.89
N ASP A 276 7.03 4.96 -20.84
CA ASP A 276 7.81 3.72 -20.74
C ASP A 276 9.28 4.01 -20.42
N GLY A 277 9.89 4.98 -21.12
CA GLY A 277 11.28 5.38 -20.88
C GLY A 277 11.48 6.06 -19.53
N TYR A 278 10.55 6.92 -19.11
CA TYR A 278 10.58 7.54 -17.78
C TYR A 278 10.50 6.49 -16.67
N CYS A 279 9.51 5.61 -16.73
CA CYS A 279 9.29 4.58 -15.71
C CYS A 279 10.49 3.61 -15.62
N SER A 280 11.03 3.16 -16.75
CA SER A 280 12.23 2.30 -16.78
C SER A 280 13.43 3.00 -16.15
N CYS A 281 13.73 4.23 -16.58
CA CYS A 281 14.88 4.98 -16.07
C CYS A 281 14.76 5.27 -14.57
N GLU A 282 13.57 5.62 -14.08
CA GLU A 282 13.30 5.85 -12.66
C GLU A 282 13.50 4.59 -11.82
N ASN A 283 12.97 3.45 -12.28
CA ASN A 283 13.13 2.18 -11.58
C ASN A 283 14.59 1.73 -11.53
N ASP A 284 15.30 1.73 -12.66
CA ASP A 284 16.70 1.34 -12.73
C ASP A 284 17.55 2.19 -11.78
N MET A 285 17.29 3.50 -11.75
CA MET A 285 17.97 4.46 -10.89
C MET A 285 17.70 4.24 -9.41
N LEU A 286 16.46 3.93 -9.04
CA LEU A 286 16.07 3.67 -7.65
C LEU A 286 16.50 2.29 -7.14
N VAL A 287 16.64 1.31 -8.04
CA VAL A 287 17.13 -0.04 -7.73
C VAL A 287 18.65 -0.05 -7.62
N SER A 288 19.34 0.47 -8.63
CA SER A 288 20.80 0.34 -8.74
C SER A 288 21.57 1.47 -8.04
N GLY A 289 20.92 2.58 -7.71
CA GLY A 289 21.59 3.79 -7.21
C GLY A 289 22.46 4.50 -8.25
N THR A 290 22.39 4.08 -9.52
CA THR A 290 23.13 4.66 -10.64
C THR A 290 22.22 4.84 -11.84
N VAL A 291 22.57 5.76 -12.75
CA VAL A 291 21.77 5.99 -13.95
C VAL A 291 22.68 6.26 -15.14
N ASP A 292 22.33 5.73 -16.30
CA ASP A 292 22.99 6.12 -17.54
C ASP A 292 22.66 7.59 -17.84
N ARG A 293 23.69 8.43 -17.80
CA ARG A 293 23.58 9.86 -18.03
C ARG A 293 23.03 10.18 -19.43
N ASN A 294 23.33 9.35 -20.43
CA ASN A 294 22.84 9.58 -21.79
C ASN A 294 21.34 9.35 -21.88
N THR A 295 20.84 8.26 -21.27
CA THR A 295 19.40 7.96 -21.14
C THR A 295 18.67 9.05 -20.35
N LEU A 296 19.22 9.50 -19.22
CA LEU A 296 18.62 10.60 -18.44
C LEU A 296 18.51 11.88 -19.28
N LEU A 297 19.58 12.27 -19.97
CA LEU A 297 19.61 13.48 -20.80
C LEU A 297 18.70 13.36 -22.03
N SER A 298 18.56 12.17 -22.62
CA SER A 298 17.68 11.94 -23.77
C SER A 298 16.21 12.10 -23.37
N LEU A 299 15.80 11.60 -22.21
CA LEU A 299 14.44 11.75 -21.68
C LEU A 299 14.13 13.22 -21.34
N ILE A 300 15.03 13.90 -20.65
CA ILE A 300 14.86 15.34 -20.31
C ILE A 300 14.71 16.19 -21.58
N ARG A 301 15.47 15.89 -22.64
CA ARG A 301 15.43 16.63 -23.91
C ARG A 301 14.32 16.18 -24.85
N GLY A 302 13.81 14.96 -24.65
CA GLY A 302 12.85 14.30 -25.54
C GLY A 302 11.40 14.64 -25.24
N LYS A 303 10.54 13.66 -25.55
CA LYS A 303 9.09 13.67 -25.28
C LYS A 303 8.81 13.71 -23.77
N GLY A 304 7.55 14.01 -23.42
CA GLY A 304 7.09 14.09 -22.05
C GLY A 304 6.68 15.52 -21.67
N THR A 305 5.79 15.61 -20.69
CA THR A 305 5.33 16.88 -20.16
C THR A 305 6.40 17.54 -19.29
N LYS A 306 6.18 18.81 -18.94
CA LYS A 306 7.03 19.53 -17.98
C LYS A 306 7.05 18.82 -16.61
N GLU A 307 5.91 18.23 -16.24
CA GLU A 307 5.75 17.50 -14.99
C GLU A 307 6.54 16.18 -15.01
N ASP A 308 6.49 15.43 -16.11
CA ASP A 308 7.26 14.18 -16.27
C ASP A 308 8.76 14.42 -16.11
N LYS A 309 9.25 15.47 -16.76
CA LYS A 309 10.67 15.88 -16.69
C LYS A 309 11.07 16.33 -15.29
N LEU A 310 10.20 17.06 -14.61
CA LEU A 310 10.43 17.49 -13.24
C LEU A 310 10.45 16.30 -12.28
N ARG A 311 9.49 15.38 -12.41
CA ARG A 311 9.42 14.14 -11.63
C ARG A 311 10.69 13.33 -11.79
N LEU A 312 11.15 13.10 -13.02
CA LEU A 312 12.41 12.40 -13.30
C LEU A 312 13.61 13.07 -12.61
N ALA A 313 13.70 14.40 -12.68
CA ALA A 313 14.78 15.15 -12.04
C ALA A 313 14.72 15.06 -10.50
N VAL A 314 13.53 15.08 -9.90
CA VAL A 314 13.34 14.89 -8.45
C VAL A 314 13.70 13.45 -8.06
N THR A 315 13.23 12.45 -8.79
CA THR A 315 13.58 11.05 -8.56
C THR A 315 15.09 10.84 -8.66
N TYR A 316 15.77 11.51 -9.59
CA TYR A 316 17.24 11.49 -9.68
C TYR A 316 17.89 12.01 -8.40
N LEU A 317 17.44 13.16 -7.88
CA LEU A 317 17.95 13.65 -6.60
C LEU A 317 17.68 12.70 -5.44
N LEU A 318 16.50 12.09 -5.39
CA LEU A 318 16.11 11.15 -4.33
C LEU A 318 16.87 9.82 -4.42
N SER A 319 17.46 9.49 -5.57
CA SER A 319 18.24 8.26 -5.73
C SER A 319 19.61 8.32 -5.05
N PHE A 320 20.11 9.52 -4.73
CA PHE A 320 21.35 9.69 -3.98
C PHE A 320 21.13 9.49 -2.49
N ALA A 321 21.73 8.45 -1.91
CA ALA A 321 21.60 8.07 -0.50
C ALA A 321 22.08 9.15 0.50
N THR A 322 22.88 10.12 0.06
CA THR A 322 23.41 11.22 0.90
C THR A 322 23.75 12.43 0.01
N PRO A 323 23.01 13.56 0.09
CA PRO A 323 23.48 14.79 -0.52
C PRO A 323 24.58 15.40 0.36
N PRO A 324 25.77 15.75 -0.18
CA PRO A 324 26.72 16.60 0.54
C PRO A 324 26.02 17.91 0.87
N SER A 325 26.08 18.33 2.14
CA SER A 325 25.34 19.50 2.68
C SER A 325 25.61 20.81 1.94
N SER A 326 26.70 20.92 1.18
CA SER A 326 27.06 22.07 0.35
C SER A 326 26.44 22.10 -1.05
N GLU A 327 25.77 21.02 -1.50
CA GLU A 327 25.34 20.90 -2.89
C GLU A 327 23.83 21.08 -3.12
N LEU A 328 23.00 21.12 -2.08
CA LEU A 328 21.53 21.18 -2.20
C LEU A 328 21.06 22.45 -2.94
N GLU A 329 21.67 23.61 -2.64
CA GLU A 329 21.45 24.85 -3.42
C GLU A 329 21.95 24.74 -4.86
N GLN A 330 23.07 24.04 -5.08
CA GLN A 330 23.64 23.82 -6.40
C GLN A 330 22.77 22.87 -7.25
N TYR A 331 22.14 21.86 -6.65
CA TYR A 331 21.18 20.95 -7.26
C TYR A 331 19.90 21.68 -7.68
N VAL A 332 19.33 22.50 -6.79
CA VAL A 332 18.18 23.36 -7.12
C VAL A 332 18.53 24.34 -8.24
N LYS A 333 19.74 24.91 -8.24
CA LYS A 333 20.22 25.81 -9.29
C LYS A 333 20.44 25.10 -10.64
N ARG A 334 20.95 23.85 -10.64
CA ARG A 334 21.08 23.00 -11.83
C ARG A 334 19.72 22.61 -12.41
N ILE A 335 18.75 22.27 -11.57
CA ILE A 335 17.36 22.00 -12.00
C ILE A 335 16.71 23.25 -12.60
N LYS A 336 16.82 24.41 -11.94
CA LYS A 336 16.32 25.68 -12.48
C LYS A 336 16.99 26.03 -13.82
N ALA A 337 18.29 25.76 -13.98
CA ALA A 337 19.00 25.98 -15.24
C ALA A 337 18.55 25.03 -16.37
N LEU A 338 18.30 23.75 -16.06
CA LEU A 338 17.79 22.75 -17.02
C LEU A 338 16.34 23.02 -17.42
N LEU A 339 15.51 23.52 -16.51
CA LEU A 339 14.10 23.84 -16.77
C LEU A 339 13.93 25.16 -17.57
N ASN A 340 14.82 26.13 -17.37
CA ASN A 340 14.75 27.44 -18.05
C ASN A 340 15.16 27.40 -19.53
N THR A 341 15.73 26.30 -20.03
CA THR A 341 16.29 26.21 -21.39
C THR A 341 15.30 25.75 -22.48
N GLN A 342 14.04 25.44 -22.19
CA GLN A 342 13.12 24.86 -23.19
C GLN A 342 11.66 25.37 -23.19
N PHE A 343 11.44 26.67 -22.93
CA PHE A 343 10.10 27.26 -23.12
C PHE A 343 9.91 27.88 -24.51
N ALA A 344 9.92 27.04 -25.56
CA ALA A 344 9.34 27.41 -26.87
C ALA A 344 8.95 26.15 -27.67
N ALA A 345 7.68 26.09 -28.11
CA ALA A 345 7.05 25.17 -29.08
C ALA A 345 6.88 23.68 -28.64
N ALA A 346 5.82 22.93 -29.00
CA ALA A 346 4.57 23.17 -29.70
C ALA A 346 3.57 22.04 -29.36
N SER A 347 2.29 22.34 -29.54
CA SER A 347 1.11 21.48 -29.41
C SER A 347 0.82 20.67 -30.69
N GLY A 348 0.39 19.42 -30.55
CA GLY A 348 -0.11 18.60 -31.66
C GLY A 348 -1.19 17.62 -31.20
N THR A 349 -2.36 17.68 -31.84
CA THR A 349 -3.53 16.82 -31.63
C THR A 349 -3.43 15.52 -32.43
N ALA A 350 -3.80 14.38 -31.82
CA ALA A 350 -3.86 13.07 -32.47
C ALA A 350 -5.30 12.55 -32.64
N THR A 351 -5.60 12.04 -33.84
CA THR A 351 -6.86 11.38 -34.23
C THR A 351 -6.78 9.86 -34.12
N LYS A 352 -7.92 9.24 -33.77
CA LYS A 352 -8.08 7.80 -33.47
C LYS A 352 -8.13 6.92 -34.74
N SER A 353 -7.46 5.77 -34.68
CA SER A 353 -7.61 4.68 -35.66
C SER A 353 -7.59 3.29 -34.98
N ASN A 354 -8.62 2.49 -35.30
CA ASN A 354 -8.86 1.04 -35.23
C ASN A 354 -8.37 0.18 -34.03
N ILE A 355 -9.37 -0.45 -33.39
CA ILE A 355 -9.41 -1.18 -32.10
C ILE A 355 -8.76 -2.58 -32.10
N VAL A 356 -8.20 -3.08 -33.21
CA VAL A 356 -7.59 -4.42 -33.27
C VAL A 356 -6.07 -4.37 -33.54
N ASP A 357 -5.55 -3.20 -33.95
CA ASP A 357 -4.15 -2.97 -34.33
C ASP A 357 -3.26 -2.57 -33.13
N TRP A 358 -3.81 -2.51 -31.92
CA TRP A 358 -3.12 -1.98 -30.73
C TRP A 358 -2.31 -3.05 -29.98
N ALA A 359 -2.76 -4.31 -29.97
CA ALA A 359 -2.05 -5.42 -29.32
C ALA A 359 -0.74 -5.75 -30.07
N GLU A 360 -0.76 -5.91 -31.39
CA GLU A 360 0.47 -6.10 -32.18
C GLU A 360 1.44 -4.91 -32.07
N LYS A 361 0.94 -3.66 -32.01
CA LYS A 361 1.77 -2.46 -31.79
C LYS A 361 2.30 -2.33 -30.35
N LEU A 362 1.65 -2.94 -29.37
CA LEU A 362 2.14 -3.06 -27.99
C LEU A 362 3.27 -4.09 -27.92
N TYR A 363 3.09 -5.26 -28.53
CA TYR A 363 4.08 -6.33 -28.60
C TYR A 363 5.30 -6.00 -29.46
N GLY A 364 5.12 -5.29 -30.59
CA GLY A 364 6.17 -5.14 -31.61
C GLY A 364 7.25 -4.09 -31.35
N GLN A 365 7.04 -3.08 -30.48
CA GLN A 365 7.99 -1.97 -30.34
C GLN A 365 8.26 -1.45 -28.91
N SER A 366 7.50 -1.83 -27.88
CA SER A 366 7.66 -1.21 -26.54
C SER A 366 7.50 -2.12 -25.32
N ILE A 367 6.82 -3.28 -25.41
CA ILE A 367 6.59 -4.13 -24.22
C ILE A 367 7.64 -5.21 -24.00
N GLY A 368 8.34 -5.67 -25.04
CA GLY A 368 9.36 -6.72 -24.91
C GLY A 368 10.48 -6.36 -23.92
N ALA A 369 10.87 -5.09 -23.89
CA ALA A 369 11.85 -4.58 -22.92
C ALA A 369 11.26 -4.47 -21.50
N VAL A 370 10.01 -4.03 -21.37
CA VAL A 370 9.38 -3.72 -20.07
C VAL A 370 8.94 -4.98 -19.31
N LYS A 371 8.53 -6.05 -20.02
CA LYS A 371 8.13 -7.33 -19.41
C LYS A 371 9.28 -8.02 -18.66
N ASN A 372 10.53 -7.83 -19.12
CA ASN A 372 11.73 -8.38 -18.51
C ASN A 372 12.44 -7.41 -17.55
N LEU A 373 12.16 -6.10 -17.60
CA LEU A 373 12.78 -5.10 -16.71
C LEU A 373 12.04 -4.93 -15.37
N LEU A 374 10.71 -5.17 -15.35
CA LEU A 374 9.86 -4.92 -14.19
C LEU A 374 9.57 -6.16 -13.33
N SER A 375 10.09 -7.33 -13.69
CA SER A 375 9.77 -8.59 -13.00
C SER A 375 10.41 -8.72 -11.61
N ASP A 376 11.50 -7.99 -11.34
CA ASP A 376 12.10 -7.88 -9.99
C ASP A 376 11.84 -6.48 -9.42
N GLY A 377 10.56 -6.20 -9.14
CA GLY A 377 10.14 -4.93 -8.55
C GLY A 377 10.89 -4.68 -7.23
N ARG A 378 11.60 -3.55 -7.15
CA ARG A 378 12.18 -3.03 -5.91
C ARG A 378 11.15 -3.13 -4.80
N GLN A 379 11.43 -3.91 -3.77
CA GLN A 379 10.57 -3.92 -2.59
C GLN A 379 10.68 -2.56 -1.89
N LEU A 380 9.56 -1.84 -1.83
CA LEU A 380 9.47 -0.50 -1.24
C LEU A 380 9.92 -0.54 0.22
N ALA A 381 10.55 0.55 0.68
CA ALA A 381 10.99 0.65 2.07
C ALA A 381 9.80 0.47 3.02
N LEU A 382 8.64 1.07 2.67
CA LEU A 382 7.41 0.92 3.46
C LEU A 382 6.96 -0.55 3.55
N THR A 383 6.95 -1.26 2.41
CA THR A 383 6.59 -2.68 2.37
C THR A 383 7.53 -3.52 3.24
N ARG A 384 8.84 -3.32 3.13
CA ARG A 384 9.83 -4.03 3.96
C ARG A 384 9.62 -3.78 5.45
N THR A 385 9.34 -2.53 5.85
CA THR A 385 9.11 -2.20 7.26
C THR A 385 7.82 -2.80 7.77
N VAL A 386 6.73 -2.72 7.01
CA VAL A 386 5.45 -3.34 7.40
C VAL A 386 5.59 -4.85 7.51
N GLU A 387 6.21 -5.51 6.53
CA GLU A 387 6.48 -6.96 6.59
C GLU A 387 7.36 -7.32 7.79
N ALA A 388 8.44 -6.57 8.04
CA ALA A 388 9.30 -6.81 9.20
C ALA A 388 8.53 -6.68 10.53
N LEU A 389 7.63 -5.70 10.64
CA LEU A 389 6.76 -5.51 11.80
C LEU A 389 5.72 -6.63 11.93
N MET A 390 5.11 -7.05 10.82
CA MET A 390 4.10 -8.13 10.80
C MET A 390 4.71 -9.51 11.10
N GLU A 391 5.90 -9.79 10.56
CA GLU A 391 6.63 -11.03 10.81
C GLU A 391 7.36 -11.03 12.16
N GLY A 392 7.39 -9.90 12.86
CA GLY A 392 8.20 -9.70 14.06
C GLY A 392 9.68 -9.95 13.81
N LYS A 393 10.19 -9.72 12.59
CA LYS A 393 11.62 -9.83 12.29
C LYS A 393 12.34 -8.77 13.12
N PRO A 394 13.17 -9.14 14.11
CA PRO A 394 14.01 -8.15 14.75
C PRO A 394 14.99 -7.63 13.69
N ASN A 395 15.09 -6.30 13.57
CA ASN A 395 16.17 -5.69 12.81
C ASN A 395 17.50 -6.29 13.35
N PRO A 396 18.34 -6.92 12.51
CA PRO A 396 19.62 -7.46 12.97
C PRO A 396 20.48 -6.39 13.68
N GLU A 397 20.32 -5.11 13.33
CA GLU A 397 20.97 -3.99 14.01
C GLU A 397 20.49 -3.84 15.46
N VAL A 398 19.22 -4.12 15.78
CA VAL A 398 18.68 -3.99 17.16
C VAL A 398 19.32 -5.01 18.11
N LEU A 399 19.59 -6.23 17.65
CA LEU A 399 20.32 -7.22 18.46
C LEU A 399 21.79 -6.81 18.65
N LEU A 400 22.37 -6.12 17.67
CA LEU A 400 23.72 -5.54 17.75
C LEU A 400 23.75 -4.36 18.73
N GLU A 401 22.77 -3.45 18.68
CA GLU A 401 22.62 -2.35 19.63
C GLU A 401 22.37 -2.88 21.04
N PHE A 402 21.53 -3.91 21.22
CA PHE A 402 21.33 -4.55 22.52
C PHE A 402 22.62 -5.19 23.03
N LYS A 403 23.47 -5.72 22.15
CA LYS A 403 24.79 -6.21 22.54
C LYS A 403 25.69 -5.07 23.02
N GLU A 404 25.71 -3.93 22.34
CA GLU A 404 26.47 -2.73 22.76
C GLU A 404 25.95 -2.20 24.10
N TYR A 405 24.63 -2.04 24.25
CA TYR A 405 23.99 -1.61 25.49
C TYR A 405 24.18 -2.60 26.64
N ALA A 406 24.39 -3.89 26.37
CA ALA A 406 24.72 -4.88 27.39
C ALA A 406 26.17 -4.77 27.91
N THR A 407 26.98 -3.86 27.35
CA THR A 407 28.34 -3.54 27.82
C THR A 407 28.46 -2.17 28.49
N GLU A 408 27.33 -1.46 28.67
CA GLU A 408 27.25 -0.18 29.36
C GLU A 408 27.59 -0.28 30.86
N VAL A 409 27.90 0.87 31.47
CA VAL A 409 28.30 0.94 32.90
C VAL A 409 27.11 0.73 33.84
N ASN A 410 25.88 1.05 33.41
CA ASN A 410 24.68 0.97 34.24
C ASN A 410 24.15 -0.47 34.36
N VAL A 411 24.41 -1.11 35.49
CA VAL A 411 24.05 -2.51 35.77
C VAL A 411 22.56 -2.80 35.62
N ASP A 412 21.68 -1.92 36.10
CA ASP A 412 20.22 -2.15 36.04
C ASP A 412 19.69 -2.02 34.61
N PHE A 413 20.26 -1.11 33.83
CA PHE A 413 19.97 -0.98 32.42
C PHE A 413 20.45 -2.22 31.64
N VAL A 414 21.71 -2.65 31.85
CA VAL A 414 22.27 -3.84 31.21
C VAL A 414 21.43 -5.08 31.50
N ARG A 415 20.96 -5.28 32.73
CA ARG A 415 20.06 -6.40 33.06
C ARG A 415 18.74 -6.35 32.29
N LYS A 416 18.15 -5.16 32.12
CA LYS A 416 16.92 -4.99 31.32
C LYS A 416 17.16 -5.31 29.84
N VAL A 417 18.32 -4.92 29.31
CA VAL A 417 18.71 -5.21 27.92
C VAL A 417 18.91 -6.71 27.70
N VAL A 418 19.66 -7.39 28.58
CA VAL A 418 19.84 -8.86 28.51
C VAL A 418 18.51 -9.60 28.62
N ARG A 419 17.60 -9.16 29.49
CA ARG A 419 16.22 -9.68 29.55
C ARG A 419 15.43 -9.42 28.28
N ALA A 420 15.62 -8.28 27.62
CA ALA A 420 14.96 -7.97 26.37
C ALA A 420 15.41 -8.93 25.25
N ILE A 421 16.72 -9.22 25.16
CA ILE A 421 17.27 -10.24 24.24
C ILE A 421 16.60 -11.60 24.50
N GLY A 422 16.44 -11.98 25.77
CA GLY A 422 15.73 -13.20 26.16
C GLY A 422 14.27 -13.25 25.74
N ARG A 423 13.54 -12.16 25.97
CA ARG A 423 12.14 -12.03 25.56
C ARG A 423 12.01 -12.09 24.04
N CYS A 424 12.95 -11.51 23.29
CA CYS A 424 13.01 -11.64 21.84
C CYS A 424 13.17 -13.11 21.44
N ALA A 425 14.11 -13.85 22.04
CA ALA A 425 14.29 -15.27 21.76
C ALA A 425 13.04 -16.12 22.03
N ILE A 426 12.29 -15.82 23.10
CA ILE A 426 11.10 -16.60 23.49
C ILE A 426 9.88 -16.25 22.64
N LYS A 427 9.70 -14.96 22.30
CA LYS A 427 8.52 -14.48 21.55
C LYS A 427 8.68 -14.60 20.04
N LEU A 428 9.91 -14.58 19.54
CA LEU A 428 10.23 -14.54 18.11
C LEU A 428 11.10 -15.76 17.76
N GLU A 429 10.46 -16.85 17.32
CA GLU A 429 11.14 -18.12 17.03
C GLU A 429 12.26 -17.97 15.98
N ARG A 430 12.02 -17.17 14.94
CA ARG A 430 13.02 -16.84 13.89
C ARG A 430 14.21 -16.01 14.39
N ALA A 431 14.17 -15.52 15.63
CA ALA A 431 15.23 -14.75 16.26
C ALA A 431 16.00 -15.54 17.34
N ALA A 432 15.48 -16.70 17.76
CA ALA A 432 15.99 -17.46 18.89
C ALA A 432 17.47 -17.80 18.73
N GLU A 433 17.86 -18.36 17.58
CA GLU A 433 19.26 -18.74 17.29
C GLU A 433 20.23 -17.54 17.34
N ARG A 434 19.81 -16.40 16.80
CA ARG A 434 20.60 -15.15 16.82
C ARG A 434 20.73 -14.57 18.23
N CYS A 435 19.63 -14.53 18.99
CA CYS A 435 19.63 -14.06 20.37
C CYS A 435 20.55 -14.92 21.25
N ILE A 436 20.51 -16.24 21.04
CA ILE A 436 21.37 -17.20 21.73
C ILE A 436 22.84 -16.96 21.40
N SER A 437 23.19 -16.71 20.13
CA SER A 437 24.55 -16.36 19.73
C SER A 437 25.04 -15.10 20.46
N VAL A 438 24.21 -14.04 20.50
CA VAL A 438 24.54 -12.80 21.23
C VAL A 438 24.72 -13.06 22.73
N LEU A 439 23.82 -13.84 23.36
CA LEU A 439 23.94 -14.17 24.78
C LEU A 439 25.23 -14.94 25.08
N LEU A 440 25.65 -15.84 24.20
CA LEU A 440 26.92 -16.54 24.33
C LEU A 440 28.12 -15.63 24.19
N GLU A 441 28.08 -14.67 23.27
CA GLU A 441 29.12 -13.65 23.15
C GLU A 441 29.20 -12.78 24.41
N LEU A 442 28.06 -12.36 24.98
CA LEU A 442 28.02 -11.61 26.23
C LEU A 442 28.61 -12.39 27.40
N ILE A 443 28.40 -13.70 27.46
CA ILE A 443 29.00 -14.58 28.49
C ILE A 443 30.53 -14.64 28.34
N LYS A 444 31.05 -14.63 27.11
CA LYS A 444 32.50 -14.61 26.84
C LYS A 444 33.19 -13.33 27.33
N ILE A 445 32.48 -12.22 27.50
CA ILE A 445 33.01 -10.97 28.05
C ILE A 445 33.38 -11.13 29.55
N LYS A 446 32.85 -12.15 30.24
CA LYS A 446 33.16 -12.49 31.65
C LYS A 446 32.82 -11.39 32.67
N VAL A 447 31.84 -10.54 32.36
CA VAL A 447 31.29 -9.58 33.33
C VAL A 447 30.24 -10.26 34.21
N ASN A 448 30.49 -10.36 35.51
CA ASN A 448 29.73 -11.20 36.44
C ASN A 448 28.20 -11.00 36.40
N TYR A 449 27.73 -9.75 36.43
CA TYR A 449 26.29 -9.46 36.43
C TYR A 449 25.61 -9.71 35.07
N VAL A 450 26.36 -9.60 33.97
CA VAL A 450 25.89 -9.93 32.61
C VAL A 450 25.76 -11.44 32.45
N VAL A 451 26.79 -12.19 32.89
CA VAL A 451 26.80 -13.66 32.86
C VAL A 451 25.63 -14.22 33.67
N GLN A 452 25.39 -13.70 34.87
CA GLN A 452 24.26 -14.13 35.71
C GLN A 452 22.91 -13.91 35.02
N GLU A 453 22.67 -12.72 34.48
CA GLU A 453 21.39 -12.41 33.82
C GLU A 453 21.22 -13.21 32.51
N ALA A 454 22.29 -13.40 31.74
CA ALA A 454 22.27 -14.20 30.53
C ALA A 454 21.93 -15.68 30.83
N ILE A 455 22.47 -16.26 31.92
CA ILE A 455 22.13 -17.62 32.34
C ILE A 455 20.64 -17.73 32.73
N ILE A 456 20.09 -16.76 33.47
CA ILE A 456 18.67 -16.74 33.83
C ILE A 456 17.80 -16.74 32.57
N VAL A 457 18.15 -15.89 31.60
CA VAL A 457 17.47 -15.78 30.32
C VAL A 457 17.57 -17.07 29.50
N ILE A 458 18.77 -17.65 29.38
CA ILE A 458 18.98 -18.89 28.60
C ILE A 458 18.20 -20.06 29.20
N LYS A 459 18.10 -20.14 30.53
CA LYS A 459 17.24 -21.13 31.20
C LYS A 459 15.78 -21.01 30.74
N ASP A 460 15.27 -19.79 30.62
CA ASP A 460 13.90 -19.57 30.15
C ASP A 460 13.74 -19.86 28.64
N ILE A 461 14.78 -19.67 27.84
CA ILE A 461 14.83 -20.09 26.44
C ILE A 461 14.81 -21.62 26.31
N PHE A 462 15.57 -22.37 27.12
CA PHE A 462 15.54 -23.84 27.13
C PHE A 462 14.16 -24.40 27.48
N ARG A 463 13.41 -23.71 28.36
CA ARG A 463 12.02 -24.08 28.67
C ARG A 463 11.10 -23.91 27.46
N ARG A 464 11.36 -22.93 26.59
CA ARG A 464 10.60 -22.70 25.36
C ARG A 464 10.98 -23.67 24.23
N TYR A 465 12.26 -24.02 24.13
CA TYR A 465 12.84 -24.86 23.07
C TYR A 465 13.56 -26.09 23.65
N PRO A 466 12.80 -27.10 24.15
CA PRO A 466 13.40 -28.30 24.73
C PRO A 466 14.27 -29.02 23.69
N ASN A 467 15.41 -29.56 24.15
CA ASN A 467 16.38 -30.35 23.37
C ASN A 467 16.99 -29.66 22.12
N THR A 468 16.72 -28.37 21.90
CA THR A 468 17.14 -27.67 20.66
C THR A 468 18.53 -27.05 20.78
N TYR A 469 18.90 -26.59 21.98
CA TYR A 469 20.10 -25.78 22.23
C TYR A 469 21.04 -26.40 23.28
N GLU A 470 21.01 -27.73 23.43
CA GLU A 470 21.78 -28.45 24.46
C GLU A 470 23.31 -28.33 24.29
N SER A 471 23.77 -28.15 23.05
CA SER A 471 25.20 -27.95 22.72
C SER A 471 25.83 -26.76 23.46
N ILE A 472 25.01 -25.84 23.94
CA ILE A 472 25.41 -24.60 24.61
C ILE A 472 25.68 -24.82 26.10
N ILE A 473 25.15 -25.89 26.69
CA ILE A 473 25.26 -26.20 28.12
C ILE A 473 26.74 -26.32 28.54
N ALA A 474 27.59 -26.92 27.70
CA ALA A 474 29.02 -27.04 27.96
C ALA A 474 29.68 -25.65 28.12
N THR A 475 29.36 -24.71 27.23
CA THR A 475 29.88 -23.33 27.28
C THR A 475 29.38 -22.57 28.51
N LEU A 476 28.16 -22.84 28.96
CA LEU A 476 27.63 -22.25 30.21
C LEU A 476 28.38 -22.78 31.43
N CYS A 477 28.62 -24.09 31.50
CA CYS A 477 29.32 -24.75 32.60
C CYS A 477 30.80 -24.33 32.74
N GLU A 478 31.45 -23.96 31.64
CA GLU A 478 32.82 -23.42 31.64
C GLU A 478 32.90 -21.99 32.22
N SER A 479 31.80 -21.23 32.19
CA SER A 479 31.75 -19.93 32.83
C SER A 479 31.73 -20.10 34.36
N ARG A 480 32.65 -19.42 35.07
CA ARG A 480 32.98 -19.62 36.50
C ARG A 480 31.81 -19.49 37.52
N PHE A 481 30.56 -19.29 37.08
CA PHE A 481 29.37 -19.12 37.92
C PHE A 481 28.50 -20.37 38.08
N VAL A 482 28.69 -21.44 37.31
CA VAL A 482 27.86 -22.66 37.43
C VAL A 482 28.20 -23.51 38.66
N LYS A 483 29.33 -23.26 39.34
CA LYS A 483 29.68 -23.95 40.59
C LYS A 483 28.77 -23.67 41.79
N VAL A 484 27.82 -22.73 41.68
CA VAL A 484 26.89 -22.37 42.77
C VAL A 484 25.51 -23.07 42.64
N TRP A 485 25.22 -23.74 41.51
CA TRP A 485 23.90 -24.35 41.26
C TRP A 485 23.87 -25.88 41.35
N THR A 486 24.96 -26.51 41.82
CA THR A 486 25.04 -27.96 42.10
C THR A 486 25.20 -28.28 43.59
N LEU A 487 24.62 -27.48 44.48
CA LEU A 487 24.35 -27.82 45.88
C LEU A 487 22.90 -27.53 46.25
#